data_AF-A0AAN9HQ02-F1
#
_entry.id   AF-A0AAN9HQ02-F1
#
_cell.length_a   1.000
_cell.length_b   1.000
_cell.length_c   1.000
_cell.angle_alpha   90.00
_cell.angle_beta   90.00
_cell.angle_gamma   90.00
#
_symmetry.space_group_name_H-M   'P 1'
#
loop_
_entity.id
_entity.type
_entity.pdbx_description
1 polymer ?
#
loop_
_entity_poly.entity_id
_entity_poly.type
_entity_poly.pdbx_seq_one_letter_code
_entity_poly.pdbx_strand_id
1 'polypeptide(L)'
;MERRENQTPQGVYPSGAFERRRYMNVVVQRVCHPQLRNYILATISGLLPFLQKGVVERVAVIFFNADNVPLEKFVFKLPMNLSYSSAMEEVDLESSLRSFLIKLSISESLTKELPPGIKCKFCHAV
;
A
#
# COMPACT_ATOMS: atom_id res chain seq x y z
N MET A 1 -16.82 21.34 15.33
CA MET A 1 -16.34 19.96 15.11
C MET A 1 -15.82 19.88 13.68
N GLU A 2 -14.51 20.07 13.53
CA GLU A 2 -13.79 20.13 12.25
C GLU A 2 -13.99 18.82 11.47
N ARG A 3 -14.59 18.91 10.28
CA ARG A 3 -14.58 17.80 9.31
C ARG A 3 -13.15 17.64 8.82
N ARG A 4 -12.45 16.58 9.22
CA ARG A 4 -11.19 16.16 8.56
C ARG A 4 -11.53 15.67 7.15
N GLU A 5 -11.64 16.60 6.22
CA GLU A 5 -11.66 16.35 4.79
C GLU A 5 -10.26 15.89 4.36
N ASN A 6 -10.24 14.78 3.61
CA ASN A 6 -9.29 14.53 2.53
C ASN A 6 -7.79 14.52 2.88
N GLN A 7 -7.30 13.41 3.42
CA GLN A 7 -5.93 12.97 3.08
C GLN A 7 -6.02 11.90 1.98
N THR A 8 -5.90 12.35 0.72
CA THR A 8 -5.28 11.53 -0.34
C THR A 8 -3.82 11.30 0.04
N PRO A 9 -3.15 10.22 -0.43
CA PRO A 9 -1.69 10.11 -0.27
C PRO A 9 -1.05 11.39 -0.81
N GLN A 10 -0.49 12.20 0.10
CA GLN A 10 -0.19 13.62 -0.10
C GLN A 10 0.61 13.86 -1.39
N GLY A 11 0.07 14.64 -2.32
CA GLY A 11 0.83 15.30 -3.39
C GLY A 11 1.46 14.43 -4.50
N VAL A 12 1.44 13.10 -4.42
CA VAL A 12 2.10 12.24 -5.43
C VAL A 12 1.29 12.11 -6.73
N TYR A 13 -0.04 12.19 -6.66
CA TYR A 13 -0.93 12.04 -7.80
C TYR A 13 -2.05 13.09 -7.78
N PRO A 14 -2.58 13.51 -8.95
CA PRO A 14 -3.58 14.57 -9.04
C PRO A 14 -4.89 14.22 -8.30
N SER A 15 -5.60 15.27 -7.85
CA SER A 15 -6.93 15.19 -7.22
C SER A 15 -7.96 14.62 -8.21
N GLY A 16 -8.13 13.29 -8.20
CA GLY A 16 -8.94 12.54 -9.18
C GLY A 16 -8.31 11.21 -9.57
N ALA A 17 -7.04 10.99 -9.24
CA ALA A 17 -6.40 9.69 -9.42
C ALA A 17 -6.97 8.60 -8.49
N PHE A 18 -7.68 8.99 -7.44
CA PHE A 18 -8.27 8.10 -6.44
C PHE A 18 -9.76 8.39 -6.22
N GLU A 19 -10.54 7.34 -6.01
CA GLU A 19 -11.91 7.40 -5.48
C GLU A 19 -11.96 6.87 -4.06
N ARG A 20 -12.85 7.44 -3.25
CA ARG A 20 -13.15 6.92 -1.92
C ARG A 20 -14.06 5.71 -2.04
N ARG A 21 -13.63 4.56 -1.50
CA ARG A 21 -14.41 3.31 -1.47
C ARG A 21 -14.49 2.76 -0.05
N ARG A 22 -15.52 1.95 0.21
CA ARG A 22 -15.61 1.14 1.43
C ARG A 22 -15.15 -0.28 1.12
N TYR A 23 -14.17 -0.77 1.87
CA TYR A 23 -13.65 -2.12 1.77
C TYR A 23 -13.46 -2.70 3.18
N MET A 24 -13.98 -3.90 3.44
CA MET A 24 -13.96 -4.53 4.78
C MET A 24 -14.40 -3.57 5.90
N ASN A 25 -15.50 -2.84 5.67
CA ASN A 25 -16.02 -1.80 6.58
C ASN A 25 -15.10 -0.59 6.86
N VAL A 26 -13.97 -0.44 6.18
CA VAL A 26 -13.05 0.70 6.28
C VAL A 26 -13.09 1.55 5.02
N VAL A 27 -12.89 2.85 5.19
CA VAL A 27 -12.78 3.80 4.07
C VAL A 27 -11.36 3.73 3.53
N VAL A 28 -11.23 3.39 2.24
CA VAL A 28 -9.94 3.30 1.53
C VAL A 28 -9.95 4.21 0.29
N GLN A 29 -8.76 4.61 -0.15
CA GLN A 29 -8.56 5.33 -1.40
C GLN A 29 -8.20 4.32 -2.50
N ARG A 30 -9.07 4.17 -3.50
CA ARG A 30 -8.87 3.25 -4.62
C ARG A 30 -8.39 4.01 -5.85
N VAL A 31 -7.36 3.51 -6.53
CA VAL A 31 -6.87 4.09 -7.78
C VAL A 31 -7.92 4.00 -8.89
N CYS A 32 -8.23 5.15 -9.49
CA CYS A 32 -9.06 5.31 -10.68
C CYS A 32 -8.23 5.49 -11.96
N HIS A 33 -7.04 6.08 -11.85
CA HIS A 33 -6.21 6.36 -13.03
C HIS A 33 -5.75 5.04 -13.70
N PRO A 34 -6.13 4.77 -14.97
CA PRO A 34 -5.93 3.47 -15.60
C PRO A 34 -4.46 3.04 -15.66
N GLN A 35 -3.54 3.96 -15.99
CA GLN A 35 -2.12 3.63 -16.09
C GLN A 35 -1.52 3.29 -14.72
N LEU A 36 -1.93 4.03 -13.67
CA LEU A 36 -1.44 3.79 -12.31
C LEU A 36 -1.99 2.46 -11.79
N ARG A 37 -3.27 2.20 -12.05
CA ARG A 37 -3.93 0.95 -11.74
C ARG A 37 -3.22 -0.23 -12.40
N ASN A 38 -2.93 -0.12 -13.69
CA ASN A 38 -2.25 -1.16 -14.45
C ASN A 38 -0.83 -1.39 -13.95
N TYR A 39 -0.09 -0.33 -13.61
CA TYR A 39 1.25 -0.44 -13.02
C TYR A 39 1.23 -1.21 -11.70
N ILE A 40 0.32 -0.84 -10.78
CA ILE A 40 0.18 -1.52 -9.48
C ILE A 40 -0.22 -2.99 -9.69
N LEU A 41 -1.21 -3.24 -10.54
CA LEU A 41 -1.68 -4.60 -10.84
C LEU A 41 -0.60 -5.47 -11.49
N ALA A 42 0.14 -4.93 -12.47
CA ALA A 42 1.23 -5.65 -13.13
C ALA A 42 2.36 -5.99 -12.15
N THR A 43 2.70 -5.04 -11.27
CA THR A 43 3.72 -5.26 -10.23
C THR A 43 3.29 -6.38 -9.27
N ILE A 44 2.06 -6.32 -8.76
CA ILE A 44 1.54 -7.35 -7.84
C ILE A 44 1.45 -8.71 -8.55
N SER A 45 1.01 -8.73 -9.81
CA SER A 45 0.90 -9.96 -10.61
C SER A 45 2.28 -10.59 -10.87
N GLY A 46 3.29 -9.77 -11.13
CA GLY A 46 4.68 -10.24 -11.27
C GLY A 46 5.27 -10.77 -9.95
N LEU A 47 4.83 -10.24 -8.80
CA LEU A 47 5.26 -10.67 -7.48
C LEU A 47 4.55 -11.94 -6.99
N LEU A 48 3.29 -12.16 -7.40
CA LEU A 48 2.45 -13.28 -7.00
C LEU A 48 3.13 -14.66 -7.06
N PRO A 49 3.83 -15.07 -8.14
CA PRO A 49 4.48 -16.38 -8.17
C PRO A 49 5.59 -16.53 -7.12
N PHE A 50 6.25 -15.45 -6.71
CA PHE A 50 7.29 -15.48 -5.67
C PHE A 50 6.68 -15.55 -4.28
N LEU A 51 5.54 -14.89 -4.07
CA LEU A 51 4.74 -15.02 -2.83
C LEU A 51 4.21 -16.45 -2.68
N GLN A 52 3.66 -17.04 -3.74
CA GLN A 52 3.17 -18.42 -3.69
C GLN A 52 4.28 -19.44 -3.38
N LYS A 53 5.51 -19.16 -3.82
CA LYS A 53 6.68 -20.02 -3.59
C LYS A 53 7.32 -19.87 -2.21
N GLY A 54 6.91 -18.91 -1.39
CA GLY A 54 7.51 -18.79 -0.07
C GLY A 54 8.88 -18.09 -0.06
N VAL A 55 9.27 -17.42 -1.15
CA VAL A 55 10.64 -16.87 -1.29
C VAL A 55 10.79 -15.36 -1.00
N VAL A 56 9.68 -14.64 -0.76
CA VAL A 56 9.67 -13.18 -0.51
C VAL A 56 9.36 -12.87 0.95
N GLU A 57 10.38 -12.55 1.74
CA GLU A 57 10.15 -12.19 3.15
C GLU A 57 9.51 -10.82 3.32
N ARG A 58 9.85 -9.86 2.43
CA ARG A 58 9.50 -8.44 2.59
C ARG A 58 9.20 -7.77 1.26
N VAL A 59 8.20 -6.90 1.27
CA VAL A 59 7.84 -6.04 0.13
C VAL A 59 7.97 -4.59 0.56
N ALA A 60 8.67 -3.76 -0.21
CA ALA A 60 8.84 -2.36 0.10
C ALA A 60 8.21 -1.47 -0.97
N VAL A 61 7.43 -0.48 -0.53
CA VAL A 61 6.97 0.63 -1.36
C VAL A 61 7.85 1.83 -1.03
N ILE A 62 8.58 2.33 -2.03
CA ILE A 62 9.58 3.39 -1.82
C ILE A 62 9.19 4.61 -2.66
N PHE A 63 9.13 5.77 -2.00
CA PHE A 63 8.95 7.07 -2.61
C PHE A 63 10.33 7.70 -2.82
N PHE A 64 10.56 8.26 -4.01
CA PHE A 64 11.81 8.88 -4.41
C PHE A 64 11.58 10.35 -4.77
N ASN A 65 12.57 11.20 -4.54
CA ASN A 65 12.58 12.56 -5.05
C ASN A 65 12.96 12.59 -6.56
N ALA A 66 13.02 13.79 -7.14
CA ALA A 66 13.39 13.99 -8.53
C ALA A 66 14.78 13.41 -8.89
N ASP A 67 15.72 13.46 -7.94
CA ASP A 67 17.10 12.97 -8.06
C ASP A 67 17.25 11.45 -7.80
N ASN A 68 16.13 10.73 -7.65
CA ASN A 68 16.09 9.30 -7.29
C ASN A 68 16.69 8.95 -5.92
N VAL A 69 16.69 9.89 -4.98
CA VAL A 69 17.01 9.65 -3.57
C VAL A 69 15.73 9.17 -2.86
N PRO A 70 15.77 8.05 -2.10
CA PRO A 70 14.60 7.55 -1.37
C PRO A 70 14.20 8.51 -0.25
N LEU A 71 12.95 8.97 -0.29
CA LEU A 71 12.35 9.86 0.71
C LEU A 71 11.63 9.07 1.81
N GLU A 72 10.84 8.07 1.43
CA GLU A 72 10.02 7.30 2.36
C GLU A 72 9.93 5.85 1.91
N LYS A 73 9.89 4.91 2.87
CA LYS A 73 9.85 3.47 2.62
C LYS A 73 8.84 2.80 3.55
N PHE A 74 7.82 2.19 2.95
CA PHE A 74 6.85 1.35 3.65
C PHE A 74 7.22 -0.12 3.45
N VAL A 75 7.60 -0.82 4.52
CA VAL A 75 8.01 -2.22 4.47
C VAL A 75 6.92 -3.12 5.03
N PHE A 76 6.42 -4.01 4.19
CA PHE A 76 5.45 -5.03 4.51
C PHE A 76 6.22 -6.35 4.72
N LYS A 77 6.26 -6.83 5.97
CA LYS A 77 6.79 -8.17 6.27
C LYS A 77 5.69 -9.19 5.99
N LEU A 78 6.00 -10.21 5.20
CA LEU A 78 5.07 -11.25 4.79
C LEU A 78 5.57 -12.59 5.32
N PRO A 79 5.33 -12.90 6.62
CA PRO A 79 5.61 -14.23 7.15
C PRO A 79 4.59 -15.22 6.57
N MET A 80 4.79 -15.63 5.33
CA MET A 80 3.96 -16.66 4.70
C MET A 80 4.38 -18.02 5.23
N ASN A 81 3.62 -18.51 6.20
CA ASN A 81 3.76 -19.88 6.62
C ASN A 81 2.98 -20.78 5.64
N LEU A 82 3.65 -21.24 4.58
CA LEU A 82 3.06 -22.12 3.56
C LEU A 82 2.61 -23.49 4.12
N SER A 83 3.01 -23.84 5.36
CA SER A 83 2.53 -25.05 6.03
C SER A 83 1.24 -24.83 6.83
N TYR A 84 0.68 -23.61 6.82
CA TYR A 84 -0.55 -23.28 7.55
C TYR A 84 -1.78 -23.80 6.79
N SER A 85 -1.97 -25.13 6.86
CA SER A 85 -3.17 -25.82 6.35
C SER A 85 -4.38 -25.69 7.30
N SER A 86 -4.32 -24.85 8.34
CA SER A 86 -5.24 -24.95 9.47
C SER A 86 -6.03 -23.68 9.74
N ALA A 87 -7.31 -23.70 9.39
CA ALA A 87 -8.39 -23.08 10.17
C ALA A 87 -8.10 -21.68 10.78
N MET A 88 -7.63 -20.72 9.98
CA MET A 88 -7.94 -19.33 10.32
C MET A 88 -9.39 -19.10 9.92
N GLU A 89 -10.26 -18.78 10.88
CA GLU A 89 -11.60 -18.33 10.54
C GLU A 89 -11.48 -17.07 9.67
N GLU A 90 -12.22 -17.01 8.57
CA GLU A 90 -12.23 -15.89 7.63
C GLU A 90 -12.47 -14.55 8.35
N VAL A 91 -13.18 -14.59 9.47
CA VAL A 91 -13.48 -13.49 10.40
C VAL A 91 -12.22 -12.91 11.06
N ASP A 92 -11.26 -13.74 11.44
CA ASP A 92 -10.00 -13.29 12.08
C ASP A 92 -9.07 -12.63 11.07
N LEU A 93 -9.05 -13.13 9.83
CA LEU A 93 -8.30 -12.54 8.73
C LEU A 93 -8.87 -11.18 8.34
N GLU A 94 -10.20 -11.08 8.16
CA GLU A 94 -10.86 -9.81 7.85
C GLU A 94 -10.59 -8.76 8.95
N SER A 95 -10.70 -9.15 10.22
CA SER A 95 -10.47 -8.25 11.36
C SER A 95 -9.02 -7.77 11.45
N SER A 96 -8.06 -8.66 11.16
CA SER A 96 -6.63 -8.33 11.13
C SER A 96 -6.30 -7.37 9.98
N LEU A 97 -6.81 -7.64 8.77
CA LEU A 97 -6.63 -6.78 7.60
C LEU A 97 -7.31 -5.43 7.79
N ARG A 98 -8.52 -5.40 8.36
CA ARG A 98 -9.23 -4.17 8.70
C ARG A 98 -8.41 -3.30 9.65
N SER A 99 -7.87 -3.90 10.71
CA SER A 99 -7.02 -3.21 11.68
C SER A 99 -5.76 -2.66 11.03
N PHE A 100 -5.17 -3.42 10.09
CA PHE A 100 -4.03 -2.98 9.31
C PHE A 100 -4.36 -1.77 8.41
N LEU A 101 -5.48 -1.81 7.69
CA LEU A 101 -5.94 -0.70 6.85
C LEU A 101 -6.24 0.58 7.65
N ILE A 102 -6.80 0.44 8.86
CA ILE A 102 -7.01 1.58 9.76
C ILE A 102 -5.65 2.18 10.17
N LYS A 103 -4.70 1.34 10.60
CA LYS A 103 -3.34 1.78 10.97
C LYS A 103 -2.63 2.51 9.83
N LEU A 104 -2.77 2.02 8.59
CA LEU A 104 -2.24 2.69 7.40
C LEU A 104 -2.92 4.04 7.10
N SER A 105 -4.20 4.18 7.41
CA SER A 105 -4.95 5.42 7.16
C SER A 105 -4.58 6.53 8.16
N ILE A 106 -4.25 6.15 9.39
CA ILE A 106 -3.85 7.10 10.45
C ILE A 106 -2.33 7.24 10.59
N SER A 107 -1.54 6.43 9.87
CA SER A 107 -0.09 6.58 9.88
C SER A 107 0.28 7.89 9.19
N GLU A 108 0.83 8.83 9.95
CA GLU A 108 1.36 10.07 9.40
C GLU A 108 2.57 9.74 8.51
N SER A 109 2.64 10.37 7.32
CA SER A 109 3.86 10.34 6.52
C SER A 109 5.00 10.92 7.35
N LEU A 110 6.16 10.27 7.32
CA LEU A 110 7.36 10.77 7.99
C LEU A 110 7.84 12.09 7.34
N THR A 111 7.37 12.40 6.14
CA THR A 111 7.61 13.64 5.40
C THR A 111 6.40 14.56 5.48
N LYS A 112 6.47 15.58 6.35
CA LYS A 112 5.38 16.57 6.53
C LYS A 112 5.01 17.32 5.25
N GLU A 113 5.96 17.49 4.33
CA GLU A 113 5.71 18.04 2.99
C GLU A 113 6.58 17.32 1.97
N LEU A 114 5.92 16.72 0.99
CA LEU A 114 6.51 15.95 -0.09
C LEU A 114 6.89 16.92 -1.23
N PRO A 115 8.19 17.05 -1.61
CA PRO A 115 8.62 18.03 -2.61
C PRO A 115 8.01 17.75 -4.00
N PRO A 116 7.87 18.76 -4.89
CA PRO A 116 7.36 18.55 -6.25
C PRO A 116 8.20 17.53 -7.03
N GLY A 117 7.54 16.62 -7.77
CA GLY A 117 8.24 15.69 -8.68
C GLY A 117 8.58 14.31 -8.11
N ILE A 118 7.85 13.86 -7.07
CA ILE A 118 8.03 12.54 -6.47
C ILE A 118 7.66 11.40 -7.41
N LYS A 119 8.46 10.34 -7.37
CA LYS A 119 8.25 9.09 -8.10
C LYS A 119 8.06 7.96 -7.10
N CYS A 120 7.06 7.10 -7.31
CA CYS A 120 6.84 5.90 -6.50
C CYS A 120 7.31 4.66 -7.26
N LYS A 121 8.15 3.83 -6.63
CA LYS A 121 8.56 2.51 -7.18
C LYS A 121 8.28 1.42 -6.16
N PHE A 122 7.83 0.27 -6.65
CA PHE A 122 7.77 -0.95 -5.86
C PHE A 122 9.13 -1.63 -5.93
N CYS A 123 9.77 -1.80 -4.78
CA CYS A 123 11.05 -2.49 -4.68
C CYS A 123 10.85 -3.79 -3.92
N HIS A 124 11.23 -4.89 -4.55
CA HIS A 124 11.49 -6.14 -3.85
C HIS A 124 12.80 -5.96 -3.05
N ALA A 125 12.76 -6.27 -1.76
CA ALA A 125 13.94 -6.39 -0.92
C ALA A 125 14.06 -7.86 -0.52
N VAL A 126 15.15 -8.48 -0.96
CA VAL A 126 15.61 -9.80 -0.46
C VAL A 126 15.87 -9.69 1.03
#